data_AF-A0A7S1R343-F1
#
_entry.id   AF-A0A7S1R343-F1
#
_cell.length_a   1.000
_cell.length_b   1.000
_cell.length_c   1.000
_cell.angle_alpha   90.00
_cell.angle_beta   90.00
_cell.angle_gamma   90.00
#
_symmetry.space_group_name_H-M   'P 1'
#
loop_
_entity.id
_entity.type
_entity.pdbx_description
1 polymer ?
#
loop_
_entity_poly.entity_id
_entity_poly.type
_entity_poly.pdbx_seq_one_letter_code
_entity_poly.pdbx_strand_id
1 'polypeptide(L)'
;MHTAMRRPFCHHTVKVVIALLTGLGTSLAVAPASVPFGDRGEIQICSDTTVRVTHRPTPAAVEKVSLVARAEWPSIHFNTSQHGDVVVVETAKLRVEACTTSGRVTFHDRADGRLVLAEVGTAFMPVMDLGRGTYQVEQSWKASADEGLYGGGSYQNGLLNYKSAPLEMIQFNTEAVVPYFVSTEGYGLLWDNYAWTYLNPPKKALVEMGAAGNGSVTFIPEMDGDHFFFVGKAFPKPGTGPSWGGGGRSSNGKVFVVLADPYGHETAVLA
;
A
#
# COMPACT_ATOMS: atom_id res chain seq x y z
N MET A 1 3.82 33.01 32.88
CA MET A 1 3.09 31.73 32.88
C MET A 1 2.35 31.61 31.56
N HIS A 2 2.83 30.78 30.64
CA HIS A 2 1.99 29.86 29.87
C HIS A 2 2.90 28.93 29.06
N THR A 3 2.85 27.68 29.45
CA THR A 3 3.67 26.55 29.00
C THR A 3 3.29 26.17 27.58
N ALA A 4 4.23 26.28 26.64
CA ALA A 4 4.07 25.74 25.29
C ALA A 4 4.25 24.22 25.33
N MET A 5 3.15 23.48 25.18
CA MET A 5 3.15 22.03 24.97
C MET A 5 3.90 21.69 23.67
N ARG A 6 5.08 21.07 23.81
CA ARG A 6 5.75 20.38 22.71
C ARG A 6 4.95 19.12 22.38
N ARG A 7 4.44 19.02 21.14
CA ARG A 7 3.94 17.77 20.58
C ARG A 7 5.08 17.08 19.83
N PRO A 8 5.42 15.82 20.11
CA PRO A 8 6.38 15.07 19.31
C PRO A 8 5.64 14.41 18.15
N PHE A 9 6.04 14.67 16.90
CA PHE A 9 5.62 13.84 15.77
C PHE A 9 6.68 13.71 14.67
N CYS A 10 6.75 12.45 14.21
CA CYS A 10 7.10 11.93 12.89
C CYS A 10 8.56 11.49 12.66
N HIS A 11 8.77 10.18 12.73
CA HIS A 11 9.83 9.45 12.04
C HIS A 11 9.18 8.34 11.18
N HIS A 12 9.58 8.26 9.91
CA HIS A 12 8.94 7.40 8.92
C HIS A 12 9.48 5.97 8.97
N THR A 13 8.55 5.02 9.09
CA THR A 13 8.76 3.58 9.00
C THR A 13 7.57 3.00 8.24
N VAL A 14 7.85 2.17 7.25
CA VAL A 14 6.88 1.33 6.57
C VAL A 14 6.57 0.13 7.45
N LYS A 15 5.29 -0.18 7.68
CA LYS A 15 4.87 -1.38 8.39
C LYS A 15 3.79 -2.07 7.59
N VAL A 16 3.77 -3.39 7.65
CA VAL A 16 2.79 -4.28 7.03
C VAL A 16 2.04 -5.05 8.12
N VAL A 17 0.70 -5.02 8.15
CA VAL A 17 -0.13 -5.75 9.15
C VAL A 17 -1.17 -6.65 8.49
N ILE A 18 -1.21 -7.92 8.88
CA ILE A 18 -2.15 -8.96 8.40
C ILE A 18 -3.13 -9.32 9.53
N ALA A 19 -4.46 -9.38 9.32
CA ALA A 19 -5.43 -9.63 10.41
C ALA A 19 -6.62 -10.55 10.02
N LEU A 20 -6.99 -11.46 10.92
CA LEU A 20 -8.22 -12.30 10.92
C LEU A 20 -8.83 -12.31 12.35
N LEU A 21 -10.17 -12.26 12.46
CA LEU A 21 -10.94 -11.84 13.66
C LEU A 21 -11.40 -12.97 14.62
N THR A 22 -11.81 -12.54 15.83
CA THR A 22 -12.47 -13.22 16.99
C THR A 22 -11.53 -13.84 18.05
N GLY A 23 -11.66 -13.71 19.38
CA GLY A 23 -12.53 -12.96 20.32
C GLY A 23 -12.14 -13.29 21.80
N LEU A 24 -12.05 -12.24 22.65
CA LEU A 24 -12.03 -12.07 24.13
C LEU A 24 -11.36 -13.08 25.12
N GLY A 25 -10.38 -12.56 25.91
CA GLY A 25 -9.94 -13.08 27.22
C GLY A 25 -8.68 -12.38 27.80
N THR A 26 -8.77 -11.80 29.00
CA THR A 26 -7.76 -11.07 29.83
C THR A 26 -6.55 -11.95 30.25
N SER A 27 -5.28 -11.55 30.49
CA SER A 27 -4.64 -10.43 31.22
C SER A 27 -3.08 -10.52 31.10
N LEU A 28 -2.36 -9.45 31.53
CA LEU A 28 -0.91 -9.18 31.66
C LEU A 28 -0.21 -8.50 30.46
N ALA A 29 -0.06 -7.18 30.58
CA ALA A 29 0.68 -6.32 29.65
C ALA A 29 2.19 -6.58 29.75
N VAL A 30 2.65 -7.61 29.05
CA VAL A 30 4.04 -7.72 28.59
C VAL A 30 4.14 -6.83 27.36
N ALA A 31 5.11 -5.90 27.31
CA ALA A 31 5.38 -5.18 26.06
C ALA A 31 5.48 -6.21 24.92
N PRO A 32 4.81 -6.00 23.77
CA PRO A 32 4.75 -7.01 22.72
C PRO A 32 6.15 -7.49 22.37
N ALA A 33 6.36 -8.80 22.47
CA ALA A 33 7.68 -9.35 22.28
C ALA A 33 8.13 -9.07 20.84
N SER A 34 9.28 -8.42 20.72
CA SER A 34 9.93 -8.09 19.47
C SER A 34 11.16 -8.98 19.30
N VAL A 35 11.34 -9.52 18.10
CA VAL A 35 12.48 -10.33 17.71
C VAL A 35 13.27 -9.57 16.64
N PRO A 36 14.49 -9.09 16.93
CA PRO A 36 15.33 -8.44 15.93
C PRO A 36 15.86 -9.45 14.91
N PHE A 37 16.07 -9.00 13.68
CA PHE A 37 16.81 -9.75 12.66
C PHE A 37 17.82 -8.81 12.00
N GLY A 38 19.11 -9.09 12.20
CA GLY A 38 20.17 -8.12 11.90
C GLY A 38 20.08 -6.87 12.78
N ASP A 39 20.71 -5.78 12.34
CA ASP A 39 20.75 -4.49 13.04
C ASP A 39 19.66 -3.51 12.60
N ARG A 40 18.93 -3.83 11.51
CA ARG A 40 17.97 -2.95 10.85
C ARG A 40 16.56 -3.55 10.70
N GLY A 41 16.34 -4.76 11.20
CA GLY A 41 15.07 -5.48 11.11
C GLY A 41 14.48 -5.83 12.47
N GLU A 42 13.15 -5.80 12.57
CA GLU A 42 12.40 -6.23 13.76
C GLU A 42 11.06 -6.88 13.37
N ILE A 43 10.76 -8.03 13.99
CA ILE A 43 9.44 -8.67 13.95
C ILE A 43 8.79 -8.48 15.33
N GLN A 44 7.73 -7.68 15.39
CA GLN A 44 6.89 -7.56 16.57
C GLN A 44 5.73 -8.55 16.47
N ILE A 45 5.60 -9.43 17.48
CA ILE A 45 4.53 -10.44 17.52
C ILE A 45 3.28 -9.80 18.12
N CYS A 46 2.18 -9.75 17.35
CA CYS A 46 0.95 -9.06 17.71
C CYS A 46 -0.18 -10.03 18.11
N SER A 47 -0.27 -11.18 17.44
CA SER A 47 -1.21 -12.28 17.71
C SER A 47 -0.72 -13.56 17.02
N ASP A 48 -1.47 -14.66 17.14
CA ASP A 48 -1.13 -15.90 16.44
C ASP A 48 -1.11 -15.77 14.91
N THR A 49 -1.83 -14.80 14.34
CA THR A 49 -1.96 -14.59 12.89
C THR A 49 -1.38 -13.25 12.42
N THR A 50 -0.89 -12.42 13.34
CA THR A 50 -0.50 -11.05 13.05
C THR A 50 0.89 -10.80 13.59
N VAL A 51 1.76 -10.34 12.71
CA VAL A 51 3.06 -9.77 13.05
C VAL A 51 3.17 -8.40 12.41
N ARG A 52 3.99 -7.55 13.02
CA ARG A 52 4.42 -6.30 12.43
C ARG A 52 5.90 -6.42 12.10
N VAL A 53 6.22 -6.30 10.82
CA VAL A 53 7.61 -6.23 10.34
C VAL A 53 8.02 -4.77 10.21
N THR A 54 9.23 -4.46 10.69
CA THR A 54 9.83 -3.13 10.62
C THR A 54 11.21 -3.25 10.00
N HIS A 55 11.41 -2.56 8.87
CA HIS A 55 12.71 -2.34 8.24
C HIS A 55 13.18 -0.92 8.50
N ARG A 56 14.48 -0.73 8.74
CA ARG A 56 15.08 0.58 9.03
C ARG A 56 16.23 0.89 8.08
N PRO A 57 16.41 2.17 7.66
CA PRO A 57 17.54 2.57 6.84
C PRO A 57 18.87 2.57 7.64
N THR A 58 18.80 2.77 8.95
CA THR A 58 19.93 2.80 9.88
C THR A 58 19.63 1.94 11.12
N PRO A 59 20.66 1.52 11.89
CA PRO A 59 20.45 0.73 13.11
C PRO A 59 19.77 1.50 14.25
N ALA A 60 19.63 2.82 14.12
CA ALA A 60 19.03 3.64 15.15
C ALA A 60 17.57 3.26 15.37
N ALA A 61 17.18 3.09 16.63
CA ALA A 61 15.79 2.87 17.00
C ALA A 61 14.96 4.09 16.60
N VAL A 62 13.79 3.83 16.02
CA VAL A 62 12.85 4.86 15.58
C VAL A 62 11.58 4.74 16.40
N GLU A 63 11.27 5.76 17.18
CA GLU A 63 10.00 5.84 17.90
C GLU A 63 8.91 6.31 16.93
N LYS A 64 7.98 5.40 16.59
CA LYS A 64 6.81 5.70 15.77
C LYS A 64 5.53 5.27 16.48
N VAL A 65 4.70 6.25 16.81
CA VAL A 65 3.31 6.04 17.20
C VAL A 65 2.48 5.78 15.95
N SER A 66 1.78 4.64 15.90
CA SER A 66 0.81 4.36 14.84
C SER A 66 -0.49 5.12 15.11
N LEU A 67 -1.10 5.68 14.06
CA LEU A 67 -2.43 6.28 14.09
C LEU A 67 -3.54 5.26 13.78
N VAL A 68 -3.18 4.06 13.31
CA VAL A 68 -4.14 3.05 12.81
C VAL A 68 -4.00 1.69 13.50
N ALA A 69 -2.79 1.28 13.86
CA ALA A 69 -2.55 0.05 14.58
C ALA A 69 -2.71 0.26 16.09
N ARG A 70 -3.07 -0.79 16.81
CA ARG A 70 -3.15 -0.76 18.28
C ARG A 70 -1.79 -0.38 18.88
N ALA A 71 -1.82 0.46 19.91
CA ALA A 71 -0.64 0.80 20.69
C ALA A 71 -0.13 -0.42 21.49
N GLU A 72 -1.05 -1.27 21.94
CA GLU A 72 -0.78 -2.44 22.77
C GLU A 72 -1.36 -3.70 22.14
N TRP A 73 -0.64 -4.81 22.31
CA TRP A 73 -1.03 -6.13 21.83
C TRP A 73 -1.02 -7.11 23.00
N PRO A 74 -1.90 -8.14 23.00
CA PRO A 74 -1.89 -9.16 24.04
C PRO A 74 -0.57 -9.93 24.01
N SER A 75 -0.11 -10.36 25.18
CA SER A 75 0.97 -11.33 25.27
C SER A 75 0.48 -12.68 24.73
N ILE A 76 1.27 -13.29 23.84
CA ILE A 76 1.00 -14.62 23.31
C ILE A 76 2.24 -15.50 23.43
N HIS A 77 2.04 -16.81 23.43
CA HIS A 77 3.14 -17.77 23.33
C HIS A 77 3.64 -17.87 21.89
N PHE A 78 4.95 -17.82 21.72
CA PHE A 78 5.62 -18.04 20.45
C PHE A 78 7.03 -18.60 20.74
N ASN A 79 7.59 -19.28 19.76
CA ASN A 79 8.95 -19.80 19.80
C ASN A 79 9.84 -18.99 18.88
N THR A 80 11.12 -18.93 19.22
CA THR A 80 12.16 -18.32 18.39
C THR A 80 13.35 -19.25 18.28
N SER A 81 13.87 -19.43 17.08
CA SER A 81 15.14 -20.11 16.86
C SER A 81 15.98 -19.34 15.85
N GLN A 82 17.27 -19.66 15.80
CA GLN A 82 18.17 -19.12 14.78
C GLN A 82 19.00 -20.25 14.20
N HIS A 83 19.06 -20.30 12.87
CA HIS A 83 19.84 -21.27 12.10
C HIS A 83 20.70 -20.52 11.08
N GLY A 84 21.98 -20.33 11.41
CA GLY A 84 22.87 -19.48 10.62
C GLY A 84 22.31 -18.06 10.50
N ASP A 85 22.12 -17.62 9.25
CA ASP A 85 21.64 -16.28 8.91
C ASP A 85 20.11 -16.16 8.93
N VAL A 86 19.38 -17.16 9.44
CA VAL A 86 17.90 -17.15 9.44
C VAL A 86 17.40 -17.18 10.88
N VAL A 87 16.68 -16.12 11.25
CA VAL A 87 15.87 -16.05 12.47
C VAL A 87 14.48 -16.58 12.14
N VAL A 88 13.97 -17.50 12.96
CA VAL A 88 12.64 -18.10 12.79
C VAL A 88 11.79 -17.72 14.00
N VAL A 89 10.59 -17.19 13.73
CA VAL A 89 9.56 -16.88 14.72
C VAL A 89 8.32 -17.73 14.44
N GLU A 90 7.77 -18.30 15.49
CA GLU A 90 6.77 -19.37 15.38
C GLU A 90 5.64 -19.18 16.39
N THR A 91 4.44 -18.82 15.91
CA THR A 91 3.20 -18.74 16.71
C THR A 91 2.33 -19.99 16.50
N ALA A 92 1.12 -20.06 17.06
CA ALA A 92 0.23 -21.19 16.80
C ALA A 92 -0.21 -21.32 15.32
N LYS A 93 -0.21 -20.22 14.55
CA LYS A 93 -0.74 -20.19 13.16
C LYS A 93 0.23 -19.65 12.12
N LEU A 94 1.30 -18.97 12.52
CA LEU A 94 2.23 -18.29 11.62
C LEU A 94 3.67 -18.72 11.89
N ARG A 95 4.40 -18.96 10.80
CA ARG A 95 5.86 -19.09 10.82
C ARG A 95 6.45 -17.96 10.00
N VAL A 96 7.38 -17.23 10.59
CA VAL A 96 8.08 -16.11 9.95
C VAL A 96 9.56 -16.44 9.94
N GLU A 97 10.18 -16.43 8.77
CA GLU A 97 11.63 -16.51 8.65
C GLU A 97 12.18 -15.18 8.19
N ALA A 98 13.23 -14.69 8.85
CA ALA A 98 13.91 -13.46 8.48
C ALA A 98 15.40 -13.73 8.30
N CYS A 99 15.92 -13.36 7.13
CA CYS A 99 17.34 -13.47 6.84
C CYS A 99 18.10 -12.26 7.39
N THR A 100 19.02 -12.47 8.32
CA THR A 100 19.81 -11.41 8.95
C THR A 100 20.76 -10.70 7.99
N THR A 101 21.18 -11.38 6.92
CA THR A 101 22.13 -10.86 5.93
C THR A 101 21.43 -10.09 4.82
N SER A 102 20.33 -10.63 4.28
CA SER A 102 19.59 -9.97 3.20
C SER A 102 18.49 -9.01 3.68
N GLY A 103 18.09 -9.13 4.96
CA GLY A 103 16.97 -8.40 5.53
C GLY A 103 15.60 -8.89 5.07
N ARG A 104 15.49 -9.87 4.17
CA ARG A 104 14.20 -10.33 3.63
C ARG A 104 13.46 -11.23 4.61
N VAL A 105 12.14 -11.09 4.61
CA VAL A 105 11.21 -11.87 5.43
C VAL A 105 10.29 -12.75 4.56
N THR A 106 10.07 -13.99 4.97
CA THR A 106 9.09 -14.92 4.40
C THR A 106 8.07 -15.35 5.45
N PHE A 107 6.84 -15.55 5.02
CA PHE A 107 5.70 -15.88 5.87
C PHE A 107 5.10 -17.19 5.40
N HIS A 108 4.87 -18.10 6.32
CA HIS A 108 4.30 -19.42 6.06
C HIS A 108 3.14 -19.70 7.00
N ASP A 109 2.15 -20.42 6.49
CA ASP A 109 1.08 -20.99 7.30
C ASP A 109 1.65 -22.15 8.15
N ARG A 110 1.34 -22.18 9.45
CA ARG A 110 1.83 -23.24 10.35
C ARG A 110 1.13 -24.58 10.18
N ALA A 111 -0.11 -24.58 9.67
CA ALA A 111 -0.90 -25.79 9.56
C ALA A 111 -0.33 -26.74 8.50
N ASP A 112 0.14 -26.20 7.38
CA ASP A 112 0.62 -26.98 6.23
C ASP A 112 2.05 -26.61 5.76
N GLY A 113 2.65 -25.55 6.29
CA GLY A 113 3.97 -25.07 5.91
C GLY A 113 4.00 -24.28 4.59
N ARG A 114 2.83 -24.02 3.99
CA ARG A 114 2.70 -23.31 2.71
C ARG A 114 3.28 -21.90 2.81
N LEU A 115 4.08 -21.51 1.81
CA LEU A 115 4.52 -20.13 1.64
C LEU A 115 3.31 -19.25 1.33
N VAL A 116 3.09 -18.23 2.17
CA VAL A 116 1.98 -17.27 2.05
C VAL A 116 2.46 -16.01 1.34
N LEU A 117 3.61 -15.48 1.74
CA LEU A 117 4.17 -14.25 1.21
C LEU A 117 5.69 -14.24 1.35
N ALA A 118 6.39 -13.71 0.37
CA ALA A 118 7.84 -13.55 0.41
C ALA A 118 8.23 -12.13 -0.01
N GLU A 119 9.05 -11.46 0.80
CA GLU A 119 9.68 -10.20 0.41
C GLU A 119 10.70 -10.44 -0.71
N VAL A 120 10.74 -9.52 -1.67
CA VAL A 120 11.73 -9.49 -2.76
C VAL A 120 12.82 -8.46 -2.46
N GLY A 121 12.44 -7.29 -1.96
CA GLY A 121 13.38 -6.24 -1.61
C GLY A 121 12.75 -5.05 -0.90
N THR A 122 13.62 -4.32 -0.22
CA THR A 122 13.31 -3.09 0.50
C THR A 122 14.31 -2.02 0.06
N ALA A 123 13.84 -0.82 -0.25
CA ALA A 123 14.71 0.30 -0.59
C ALA A 123 14.34 1.55 0.23
N PHE A 124 15.37 2.31 0.58
CA PHE A 124 15.26 3.58 1.27
C PHE A 124 16.05 4.62 0.48
N MET A 125 15.36 5.61 -0.07
CA MET A 125 15.97 6.73 -0.79
C MET A 125 15.89 7.98 0.09
N PRO A 126 17.02 8.57 0.50
CA PRO A 126 17.00 9.82 1.26
C PRO A 126 16.30 10.93 0.49
N VAL A 127 15.38 11.63 1.14
CA VAL A 127 14.65 12.78 0.58
C VAL A 127 14.54 13.89 1.62
N MET A 128 14.36 15.12 1.16
CA MET A 128 14.04 16.25 2.02
C MET A 128 12.55 16.55 1.91
N ASP A 129 11.83 16.40 3.02
CA ASP A 129 10.41 16.72 3.12
C ASP A 129 10.21 17.87 4.11
N LEU A 130 9.69 19.00 3.63
CA LEU A 130 9.50 20.23 4.40
C LEU A 130 10.74 20.63 5.23
N GLY A 131 11.93 20.51 4.63
CA GLY A 131 13.21 20.86 5.27
C GLY A 131 13.71 19.83 6.30
N ARG A 132 13.11 18.64 6.36
CA ARG A 132 13.54 17.54 7.23
C ARG A 132 14.05 16.38 6.38
N GLY A 133 15.20 15.83 6.77
CA GLY A 133 15.72 14.59 6.17
C GLY A 133 14.82 13.41 6.51
N THR A 134 14.34 12.72 5.49
CA THR A 134 13.55 11.49 5.63
C THR A 134 13.84 10.54 4.47
N TYR A 135 13.01 9.51 4.29
CA TYR A 135 13.20 8.51 3.25
C TYR A 135 11.91 8.27 2.47
N GLN A 136 12.03 8.23 1.14
CA GLN A 136 11.09 7.49 0.31
C GLN A 136 11.38 6.01 0.51
N VAL A 137 10.33 5.22 0.73
CA VAL A 137 10.45 3.80 1.05
C VAL A 137 9.71 2.97 0.02
N GLU A 138 10.39 1.94 -0.47
CA GLU A 138 9.82 0.95 -1.37
C GLU A 138 9.93 -0.43 -0.72
N GLN A 139 8.88 -1.21 -0.87
CA GLN A 139 8.85 -2.61 -0.46
C GLN A 139 8.20 -3.42 -1.57
N SER A 140 8.78 -4.57 -1.88
CA SER A 140 8.29 -5.47 -2.91
C SER A 140 8.12 -6.88 -2.36
N TRP A 141 7.11 -7.58 -2.88
CA TRP A 141 6.80 -8.95 -2.56
C TRP A 141 6.60 -9.77 -3.82
N LYS A 142 6.79 -11.08 -3.69
CA LYS A 142 6.48 -12.04 -4.75
C LYS A 142 4.98 -12.32 -4.74
N ALA A 143 4.28 -11.88 -5.76
CA ALA A 143 2.90 -12.26 -6.02
C ALA A 143 2.83 -13.59 -6.80
N SER A 144 1.86 -14.46 -6.50
CA SER A 144 1.61 -15.67 -7.29
C SER A 144 1.01 -15.31 -8.66
N ALA A 145 0.90 -16.23 -9.63
CA ALA A 145 0.29 -15.91 -10.94
C ALA A 145 -1.22 -15.68 -10.84
N ASP A 146 -1.90 -16.46 -10.00
CA ASP A 146 -3.37 -16.49 -9.88
C ASP A 146 -3.91 -15.68 -8.70
N GLU A 147 -3.03 -15.08 -7.89
CA GLU A 147 -3.40 -14.21 -6.77
C GLU A 147 -4.22 -12.97 -7.21
N GLY A 148 -5.33 -12.72 -6.53
CA GLY A 148 -6.03 -11.45 -6.58
C GLY A 148 -5.76 -10.62 -5.33
N LEU A 149 -5.62 -9.30 -5.49
CA LEU A 149 -5.36 -8.35 -4.42
C LEU A 149 -6.48 -7.31 -4.37
N TYR A 150 -7.15 -7.19 -3.23
CA TYR A 150 -8.40 -6.43 -3.08
C TYR A 150 -8.30 -5.47 -1.89
N GLY A 151 -9.15 -4.45 -1.82
CA GLY A 151 -9.18 -3.48 -0.72
C GLY A 151 -8.67 -2.12 -1.16
N GLY A 152 -7.75 -1.52 -0.41
CA GLY A 152 -7.22 -0.18 -0.70
C GLY A 152 -8.16 0.98 -0.38
N GLY A 153 -9.45 0.70 -0.15
CA GLY A 153 -10.47 1.70 0.17
C GLY A 153 -11.54 1.78 -0.90
N SER A 154 -12.00 2.99 -1.19
CA SER A 154 -13.02 3.26 -2.21
C SER A 154 -12.46 4.20 -3.27
N TYR A 155 -12.23 3.66 -4.46
CA TYR A 155 -11.73 4.38 -5.64
C TYR A 155 -12.81 4.49 -6.71
N GLN A 156 -12.71 5.48 -7.59
CA GLN A 156 -13.64 5.70 -8.70
C GLN A 156 -13.13 5.12 -10.03
N ASN A 157 -12.19 4.18 -9.98
CA ASN A 157 -11.53 3.62 -11.16
C ASN A 157 -12.19 2.33 -11.70
N GLY A 158 -13.27 1.85 -11.07
CA GLY A 158 -13.96 0.62 -11.48
C GLY A 158 -13.20 -0.68 -11.24
N LEU A 159 -11.98 -0.59 -10.71
CA LEU A 159 -11.13 -1.75 -10.47
C LEU A 159 -11.42 -2.36 -9.12
N LEU A 160 -11.48 -3.69 -9.09
CA LEU A 160 -11.63 -4.45 -7.85
C LEU A 160 -10.35 -5.22 -7.49
N ASN A 161 -9.70 -5.82 -8.50
CA ASN A 161 -8.43 -6.53 -8.33
C ASN A 161 -7.24 -5.62 -8.70
N TYR A 162 -6.45 -5.24 -7.70
CA TYR A 162 -5.31 -4.34 -7.81
C TYR A 162 -3.96 -5.03 -8.00
N LYS A 163 -3.91 -6.36 -8.12
CA LYS A 163 -2.66 -7.15 -8.13
C LYS A 163 -1.62 -6.64 -9.15
N SER A 164 -2.08 -6.19 -10.32
CA SER A 164 -1.23 -5.62 -11.38
C SER A 164 -1.64 -4.22 -11.81
N ALA A 165 -2.58 -3.59 -11.07
CA ALA A 165 -3.06 -2.27 -11.42
C ALA A 165 -2.24 -1.21 -10.65
N PRO A 166 -1.76 -0.15 -11.33
CA PRO A 166 -1.20 0.99 -10.65
C PRO A 166 -2.29 1.69 -9.84
N LEU A 167 -2.00 2.01 -8.59
CA LEU A 167 -2.93 2.70 -7.71
C LEU A 167 -2.19 3.79 -6.94
N GLU A 168 -2.70 5.00 -7.06
CA GLU A 168 -2.22 6.15 -6.31
C GLU A 168 -3.01 6.26 -5.02
N MET A 169 -2.32 6.20 -3.88
CA MET A 169 -2.90 6.24 -2.55
C MET A 169 -2.73 7.63 -1.95
N ILE A 170 -3.64 8.53 -2.34
CA ILE A 170 -3.79 9.89 -1.81
C ILE A 170 -5.27 10.18 -1.58
N GLN A 171 -5.60 10.90 -0.50
CA GLN A 171 -7.00 11.26 -0.23
C GLN A 171 -7.47 12.31 -1.24
N PHE A 172 -8.61 12.06 -1.88
CA PHE A 172 -9.21 13.00 -2.82
C PHE A 172 -10.73 13.05 -2.62
N ASN A 173 -11.39 14.09 -3.12
CA ASN A 173 -12.85 14.11 -3.08
C ASN A 173 -13.40 12.92 -3.85
N THR A 174 -14.41 12.23 -3.28
CA THR A 174 -15.04 10.99 -3.79
C THR A 174 -14.22 9.70 -3.69
N GLU A 175 -12.97 9.78 -3.23
CA GLU A 175 -12.12 8.62 -2.97
C GLU A 175 -11.74 8.56 -1.49
N ALA A 176 -11.82 7.37 -0.91
CA ALA A 176 -11.45 7.14 0.48
C ALA A 176 -10.36 6.08 0.53
N VAL A 177 -9.12 6.52 0.71
CA VAL A 177 -7.95 5.62 0.73
C VAL A 177 -7.83 4.97 2.10
N VAL A 178 -7.76 3.64 2.10
CA VAL A 178 -7.45 2.81 3.27
C VAL A 178 -6.32 1.87 2.87
N PRO A 179 -5.08 2.06 3.37
CA PRO A 179 -3.91 1.32 2.89
C PRO A 179 -3.87 -0.11 3.46
N TYR A 180 -4.95 -0.87 3.27
CA TYR A 180 -5.14 -2.24 3.70
C TYR A 180 -5.62 -3.07 2.53
N PHE A 181 -4.87 -4.12 2.21
CA PHE A 181 -5.18 -5.03 1.12
C PHE A 181 -5.42 -6.44 1.63
N VAL A 182 -6.18 -7.23 0.90
CA VAL A 182 -6.44 -8.65 1.16
C VAL A 182 -6.14 -9.43 -0.11
N SER A 183 -5.41 -10.52 0.04
CA SER A 183 -5.01 -11.42 -1.02
C SER A 183 -5.82 -12.71 -0.97
N THR A 184 -6.12 -13.27 -2.14
CA THR A 184 -6.72 -14.62 -2.27
C THR A 184 -5.80 -15.74 -1.78
N GLU A 185 -4.50 -15.46 -1.58
CA GLU A 185 -3.53 -16.41 -0.99
C GLU A 185 -3.70 -16.57 0.54
N GLY A 186 -4.67 -15.85 1.13
CA GLY A 186 -5.06 -16.00 2.53
C GLY A 186 -4.39 -15.01 3.48
N TYR A 187 -3.85 -13.91 2.98
CA TYR A 187 -3.22 -12.87 3.79
C TYR A 187 -3.83 -11.50 3.54
N GLY A 188 -3.54 -10.54 4.40
CA GLY A 188 -3.88 -9.13 4.22
C GLY A 188 -2.71 -8.24 4.62
N LEU A 189 -2.64 -7.01 4.14
CA LEU A 189 -1.45 -6.17 4.25
C LEU A 189 -1.86 -4.74 4.53
N LEU A 190 -1.67 -4.28 5.77
CA LEU A 190 -1.84 -2.89 6.18
C LEU A 190 -0.52 -2.15 6.02
N TRP A 191 -0.43 -1.27 5.04
CA TRP A 191 0.68 -0.34 4.90
C TRP A 191 0.51 0.85 5.85
N ASP A 192 1.12 0.78 7.03
CA ASP A 192 1.10 1.86 8.03
C ASP A 192 2.03 3.00 7.58
N ASN A 193 1.63 3.77 6.58
CA ASN A 193 2.29 4.99 6.11
C ASN A 193 1.21 6.02 5.79
N TYR A 194 1.43 7.28 6.20
CA TYR A 194 0.47 8.37 6.02
C TYR A 194 0.87 9.33 4.89
N ALA A 195 2.05 9.12 4.30
CA ALA A 195 2.49 9.86 3.14
C ALA A 195 1.78 9.34 1.88
N TRP A 196 1.77 10.18 0.86
CA TRP A 196 1.39 9.80 -0.48
C TRP A 196 2.17 8.56 -0.92
N THR A 197 1.43 7.50 -1.26
CA THR A 197 2.00 6.19 -1.58
C THR A 197 1.49 5.72 -2.93
N TYR A 198 2.29 4.92 -3.63
CA TYR A 198 1.87 4.22 -4.85
C TYR A 198 1.91 2.71 -4.62
N LEU A 199 0.89 2.01 -5.10
CA LEU A 199 0.91 0.57 -5.29
C LEU A 199 1.13 0.30 -6.78
N ASN A 200 2.04 -0.63 -7.10
CA ASN A 200 2.37 -1.01 -8.48
C ASN A 200 2.59 0.17 -9.44
N PRO A 201 3.41 1.18 -9.09
CA PRO A 201 3.63 2.31 -9.97
C PRO A 201 4.13 1.83 -11.34
N PRO A 202 3.64 2.41 -12.45
CA PRO A 202 4.08 2.00 -13.77
C PRO A 202 5.57 2.27 -13.92
N LYS A 203 6.29 1.37 -14.59
CA LYS A 203 7.73 1.55 -14.85
C LYS A 203 8.03 2.76 -15.75
N LYS A 204 7.02 3.24 -16.47
CA LYS A 204 7.09 4.36 -17.40
C LYS A 204 5.75 5.09 -17.46
N ALA A 205 5.78 6.41 -17.44
CA ALA A 205 4.59 7.22 -17.70
C ALA A 205 4.27 7.14 -19.21
N LEU A 206 3.03 6.76 -19.55
CA LEU A 206 2.60 6.70 -20.96
C LEU A 206 2.38 8.08 -21.59
N VAL A 207 2.33 9.13 -20.76
CA VAL A 207 2.17 10.52 -21.21
C VAL A 207 3.13 11.40 -20.43
N GLU A 208 4.12 11.94 -21.12
CA GLU A 208 4.96 13.02 -20.60
C GLU A 208 4.35 14.36 -21.03
N MET A 209 3.86 15.15 -20.07
CA MET A 209 3.43 16.52 -20.32
C MET A 209 4.69 17.39 -20.50
N GLY A 210 5.16 17.51 -21.74
CA GLY A 210 6.22 18.44 -22.11
C GLY A 210 5.76 19.90 -21.98
N ALA A 211 6.68 20.80 -21.67
CA ALA A 211 6.41 22.23 -21.73
C ALA A 211 6.06 22.61 -23.19
N ALA A 212 4.79 22.96 -23.41
CA ALA A 212 4.26 23.44 -24.66
C ALA A 212 4.87 24.79 -25.04
N GLY A 213 5.95 24.82 -25.84
CA GLY A 213 6.28 26.03 -26.58
C GLY A 213 5.11 26.39 -27.50
N ASN A 214 4.66 27.66 -27.48
CA ASN A 214 3.54 28.16 -28.32
C ASN A 214 2.15 27.48 -28.11
N GLY A 215 1.86 26.95 -26.92
CA GLY A 215 0.51 26.46 -26.60
C GLY A 215 0.10 25.13 -27.27
N SER A 216 1.06 24.40 -27.84
CA SER A 216 0.85 23.04 -28.35
C SER A 216 1.09 21.99 -27.26
N VAL A 217 0.08 21.19 -26.93
CA VAL A 217 0.27 19.99 -26.08
C VAL A 217 0.67 18.83 -26.98
N THR A 218 1.82 18.22 -26.69
CA THR A 218 2.30 17.05 -27.42
C THR A 218 1.86 15.78 -26.70
N PHE A 219 1.16 14.90 -27.41
CA PHE A 219 0.87 13.54 -26.96
C PHE A 219 1.81 12.59 -27.70
N ILE A 220 2.70 11.91 -26.98
CA ILE A 220 3.67 10.97 -27.55
C ILE A 220 3.29 9.55 -27.08
N PRO A 221 2.50 8.79 -27.84
CA PRO A 221 2.29 7.38 -27.54
C PRO A 221 3.52 6.56 -27.93
N GLU A 222 3.85 5.53 -27.15
CA GLU A 222 4.98 4.62 -27.42
C GLU A 222 4.59 3.32 -28.12
N MET A 223 3.29 3.08 -28.27
CA MET A 223 2.74 2.00 -29.09
C MET A 223 1.80 2.59 -30.13
N ASP A 224 1.57 1.86 -31.23
CA ASP A 224 0.57 2.22 -32.22
C ASP A 224 -0.79 2.42 -31.53
N GLY A 225 -1.46 3.53 -31.84
CA GLY A 225 -2.73 3.89 -31.24
C GLY A 225 -3.57 4.72 -32.19
N ASP A 226 -4.88 4.45 -32.20
CA ASP A 226 -5.85 5.27 -32.90
C ASP A 226 -6.23 6.48 -32.06
N HIS A 227 -6.39 7.63 -32.72
CA HIS A 227 -7.01 8.80 -32.10
C HIS A 227 -8.31 9.12 -32.82
N PHE A 228 -9.33 9.41 -32.02
CA PHE A 228 -10.61 9.87 -32.53
C PHE A 228 -10.77 11.34 -32.17
N PHE A 229 -10.91 12.18 -33.18
CA PHE A 229 -11.24 13.59 -33.01
C PHE A 229 -12.76 13.78 -33.13
N PHE A 230 -13.37 14.38 -32.12
CA PHE A 230 -14.77 14.76 -32.17
C PHE A 230 -14.92 16.28 -32.06
N VAL A 231 -15.86 16.84 -32.82
CA VAL A 231 -16.27 18.25 -32.70
C VAL A 231 -17.64 18.27 -32.03
N GLY A 232 -17.70 18.87 -30.85
CA GLY A 232 -18.93 19.07 -30.09
C GLY A 232 -19.10 20.53 -29.66
N LYS A 233 -20.24 20.86 -29.05
CA LYS A 233 -20.40 22.16 -28.38
C LYS A 233 -19.28 22.32 -27.35
N ALA A 234 -18.62 23.47 -27.34
CA ALA A 234 -17.56 23.76 -26.39
C ALA A 234 -18.04 23.46 -24.96
N PHE A 235 -17.28 22.65 -24.23
CA PHE A 235 -17.55 22.40 -22.82
C PHE A 235 -17.50 23.74 -22.07
N PRO A 236 -18.46 24.02 -21.17
CA PRO A 236 -18.35 25.17 -20.29
C PRO A 236 -17.02 25.08 -19.54
N LYS A 237 -16.30 26.20 -19.46
CA LYS A 237 -15.06 26.23 -18.66
C LYS A 237 -15.40 25.80 -17.23
N PRO A 238 -14.64 24.86 -16.63
CA PRO A 238 -14.87 24.50 -15.24
C PRO A 238 -14.76 25.75 -14.36
N GLY A 239 -15.82 26.03 -13.59
CA GLY A 239 -15.91 27.19 -12.70
C GLY A 239 -16.77 28.38 -13.17
N THR A 240 -17.42 28.32 -14.35
CA THR A 240 -18.31 29.42 -14.82
C THR A 240 -19.80 29.21 -14.55
N GLY A 241 -20.17 28.18 -13.77
CA GLY A 241 -21.54 27.96 -13.29
C GLY A 241 -21.70 28.38 -11.82
N PRO A 242 -22.92 28.75 -11.38
CA PRO A 242 -23.17 29.03 -9.97
C PRO A 242 -22.84 27.78 -9.14
N SER A 243 -22.12 28.00 -8.04
CA SER A 243 -21.67 26.92 -7.16
C SER A 243 -22.78 26.48 -6.19
N TRP A 244 -22.90 25.16 -6.06
CA TRP A 244 -23.57 24.34 -5.04
C TRP A 244 -25.11 24.39 -4.89
N GLY A 245 -25.70 23.19 -4.95
CA GLY A 245 -27.05 22.88 -4.48
C GLY A 245 -27.53 21.54 -5.03
N GLY A 246 -27.64 20.52 -4.18
CA GLY A 246 -28.12 19.19 -4.57
C GLY A 246 -29.54 19.19 -5.17
N GLY A 247 -29.81 18.24 -6.06
CA GLY A 247 -31.13 18.02 -6.65
C GLY A 247 -31.04 17.66 -8.12
N GLY A 248 -31.04 16.36 -8.43
CA GLY A 248 -30.95 15.88 -9.81
C GLY A 248 -32.18 16.22 -10.65
N ARG A 249 -31.96 16.44 -11.96
CA ARG A 249 -32.73 15.82 -13.06
C ARG A 249 -32.00 15.99 -14.40
N SER A 250 -31.52 14.84 -14.88
CA SER A 250 -31.18 14.40 -16.24
C SER A 250 -31.40 15.35 -17.42
N SER A 251 -30.37 15.53 -18.25
CA SER A 251 -30.38 15.03 -19.64
C SER A 251 -29.03 15.24 -20.34
N ASN A 252 -28.56 14.16 -20.99
CA ASN A 252 -27.58 14.08 -22.07
C ASN A 252 -26.09 13.93 -21.72
N GLY A 253 -25.58 12.74 -22.04
CA GLY A 253 -24.15 12.45 -22.19
C GLY A 253 -23.59 11.43 -21.21
N LYS A 254 -24.14 10.20 -21.16
CA LYS A 254 -23.33 9.08 -20.68
C LYS A 254 -22.25 8.83 -21.74
N VAL A 255 -20.99 9.10 -21.42
CA VAL A 255 -19.87 8.64 -22.23
C VAL A 255 -19.58 7.22 -21.81
N PHE A 256 -19.80 6.27 -22.72
CA PHE A 256 -19.31 4.91 -22.59
C PHE A 256 -18.00 4.82 -23.36
N VAL A 257 -16.96 4.27 -22.73
CA VAL A 257 -15.74 3.85 -23.43
C VAL A 257 -15.88 2.36 -23.68
N VAL A 258 -16.05 1.98 -24.95
CA VAL A 258 -15.97 0.60 -25.41
C VAL A 258 -14.56 0.39 -25.94
N LEU A 259 -13.84 -0.59 -25.38
CA LEU A 259 -12.60 -1.08 -25.95
C LEU A 259 -12.95 -2.22 -26.92
N ALA A 260 -12.63 -2.03 -28.20
CA ALA A 260 -12.71 -3.08 -29.22
C ALA A 260 -11.31 -3.63 -29.48
N ASP A 261 -11.15 -4.95 -29.31
CA ASP A 261 -9.96 -5.71 -29.70
C ASP A 261 -10.10 -6.16 -31.18
N PRO A 262 -9.10 -5.92 -32.05
CA PRO A 262 -9.14 -6.42 -33.42
C PRO A 262 -8.97 -7.96 -33.54
N TYR A 263 -8.70 -8.68 -32.45
CA TYR A 263 -8.51 -10.15 -32.45
C TYR A 263 -9.64 -10.98 -31.84
N GLY A 264 -10.80 -10.36 -31.55
CA GLY A 264 -12.03 -11.12 -31.30
C GLY A 264 -12.05 -11.93 -30.00
N HIS A 265 -11.28 -11.55 -28.98
CA HIS A 265 -11.47 -12.07 -27.62
C HIS A 265 -11.82 -10.93 -26.66
N GLU A 266 -13.13 -10.73 -26.48
CA GLU A 266 -13.75 -9.85 -25.48
C GLU A 266 -13.13 -10.12 -24.09
N THR A 267 -12.69 -9.14 -23.30
CA THR A 267 -13.54 -8.17 -22.62
C THR A 267 -12.66 -7.14 -21.90
N ALA A 268 -12.97 -5.85 -22.04
CA ALA A 268 -12.62 -4.85 -21.04
C ALA A 268 -13.85 -3.97 -20.78
N VAL A 269 -14.42 -4.15 -19.59
CA VAL A 269 -15.42 -3.25 -19.01
C VAL A 269 -14.67 -2.28 -18.12
N LEU A 270 -14.78 -0.98 -18.40
CA LEU A 270 -14.50 0.08 -17.44
C LEU A 270 -15.83 0.74 -17.09
N ALA A 271 -16.26 0.55 -15.85
CA ALA A 271 -17.32 1.28 -15.16
C ALA A 271 -16.88 1.50 -13.73
#